data_AF-A0A953Q3F1-F1
#
_entry.id   AF-A0A953Q3F1-F1
#
_cell.length_a   1.000
_cell.length_b   1.000
_cell.length_c   1.000
_cell.angle_alpha   90.00
_cell.angle_beta   90.00
_cell.angle_gamma   90.00
#
_symmetry.space_group_name_H-M   'P 1'
#
loop_
_entity.id
_entity.type
_entity.pdbx_description
1 polymer ?
#
loop_
_entity_poly.entity_id
_entity_poly.type
_entity_poly.pdbx_seq_one_letter_code
_entity_poly.pdbx_strand_id
1 'polypeptide(L)'
;MPPKHVTAYRRQALDEHEWKTISMLSDLIIPADERSGSATQAGVPEFIDDWLAFQGGNLLAEIRGGLTWLDIECQRLFAHDFMDCSEAQKKQILNRIAYPGKAAPEDANAVAFFNHLSDLVVGGFFSSEMGVKDLPYLGNTMVADWQGCPANVIEKIQENEKKQKT
;
A
#
# COMPACT_ATOMS: atom_id res chain seq x y z
N MET A 1 -13.39 -22.31 19.31
CA MET A 1 -13.08 -22.41 17.88
C MET A 1 -11.88 -23.33 17.73
N PRO A 2 -11.92 -24.34 16.84
CA PRO A 2 -10.71 -25.07 16.49
C PRO A 2 -9.69 -24.09 15.85
N PRO A 3 -8.37 -24.32 16.01
CA PRO A 3 -7.37 -23.50 15.34
C PRO A 3 -7.61 -23.56 13.83
N LYS A 4 -7.79 -22.40 13.20
CA LYS A 4 -7.78 -22.31 11.74
C LYS A 4 -6.43 -22.84 11.28
N HIS A 5 -6.42 -23.93 10.51
CA HIS A 5 -5.21 -24.38 9.82
C HIS A 5 -4.81 -23.28 8.83
N VAL A 6 -3.85 -22.44 9.21
CA VAL A 6 -3.25 -21.47 8.28
C VAL A 6 -2.40 -22.29 7.33
N THR A 7 -2.95 -22.62 6.17
CA THR A 7 -2.15 -23.18 5.08
C THR A 7 -1.24 -22.06 4.59
N ALA A 8 0.05 -22.33 4.45
CA ALA A 8 0.98 -21.33 3.93
C ALA A 8 0.50 -20.84 2.56
N TYR A 9 0.49 -19.53 2.36
CA TYR A 9 0.08 -18.91 1.10
C TYR A 9 0.94 -19.45 -0.06
N ARG A 10 0.29 -19.74 -1.19
CA ARG A 10 0.96 -20.16 -2.42
C ARG A 10 0.88 -19.02 -3.43
N ARG A 11 2.05 -18.48 -3.75
CA ARG A 11 2.20 -17.40 -4.73
C ARG A 11 1.64 -17.80 -6.10
N GLN A 12 1.05 -16.82 -6.79
CA GLN A 12 0.36 -16.96 -8.07
C GLN A 12 1.10 -16.28 -9.21
N ALA A 13 1.42 -14.98 -9.07
CA ALA A 13 2.04 -14.19 -10.13
C ALA A 13 3.53 -13.94 -9.88
N LEU A 14 3.91 -13.65 -8.64
CA LEU A 14 5.25 -13.21 -8.25
C LEU A 14 6.20 -14.38 -8.00
N ASP A 15 7.45 -14.23 -8.45
CA ASP A 15 8.53 -15.14 -8.07
C ASP A 15 9.05 -14.87 -6.65
N GLU A 16 10.11 -15.58 -6.25
CA GLU A 16 10.66 -15.43 -4.90
C GLU A 16 11.30 -14.06 -4.61
N HIS A 17 12.00 -13.50 -5.59
CA HIS A 17 12.68 -12.22 -5.43
C HIS A 17 11.68 -11.07 -5.49
N GLU A 18 10.74 -11.14 -6.43
CA GLU A 18 9.64 -10.19 -6.56
C GLU A 18 8.79 -10.14 -5.29
N TRP A 19 8.46 -11.31 -4.72
CA TRP A 19 7.73 -11.43 -3.46
C TRP A 19 8.44 -10.77 -2.29
N LYS A 20 9.75 -11.03 -2.12
CA LYS A 20 10.55 -10.45 -1.04
C LYS A 20 10.62 -8.93 -1.18
N THR A 21 10.79 -8.45 -2.40
CA THR A 21 10.87 -7.02 -2.70
C THR A 21 9.53 -6.34 -2.43
N ILE A 22 8.41 -6.86 -2.94
CA ILE A 22 7.07 -6.30 -2.67
C ILE A 22 6.73 -6.34 -1.19
N SER A 23 7.06 -7.41 -0.46
CA SER A 23 6.82 -7.50 0.98
C SER A 23 7.55 -6.38 1.73
N MET A 24 8.83 -6.18 1.43
CA MET A 24 9.64 -5.14 2.06
C MET A 24 9.16 -3.72 1.68
N LEU A 25 8.84 -3.48 0.40
CA LEU A 25 8.29 -2.20 -0.05
C LEU A 25 6.94 -1.91 0.61
N SER A 26 6.08 -2.91 0.78
CA SER A 26 4.78 -2.77 1.44
C SER A 26 4.94 -2.27 2.87
N ASP A 27 5.86 -2.85 3.63
CA ASP A 27 6.15 -2.44 5.01
C ASP A 27 6.86 -1.07 5.10
N LEU A 28 7.58 -0.65 4.05
CA LEU A 28 8.11 0.71 3.98
C LEU A 28 7.03 1.75 3.71
N ILE A 29 6.01 1.41 2.91
CA ILE A 29 4.90 2.30 2.57
C ILE A 29 3.92 2.39 3.76
N ILE A 30 3.56 1.27 4.38
CA ILE A 30 2.76 1.22 5.62
C ILE A 30 3.50 0.36 6.66
N PRO A 31 4.34 0.99 7.50
CA PRO A 31 5.01 0.32 8.60
C PRO A 31 4.04 0.04 9.76
N ALA A 32 4.41 -0.91 10.62
CA ALA A 32 3.71 -1.07 11.90
C ALA A 32 3.95 0.16 12.80
N ASP A 33 2.91 0.57 13.52
CA ASP A 33 2.95 1.70 14.44
C ASP A 33 2.15 1.41 15.73
N GLU A 34 1.86 2.44 16.53
CA GLU A 34 1.12 2.31 17.79
C GLU A 34 -0.37 1.94 17.59
N ARG A 35 -0.92 2.19 16.40
CA ARG A 35 -2.34 1.99 16.10
C ARG A 35 -2.60 0.67 15.39
N SER A 36 -1.69 0.25 14.52
CA SER A 36 -1.88 -0.89 13.64
C SER A 36 -0.57 -1.64 13.35
N GLY A 37 -0.71 -2.87 12.84
CA GLY A 37 0.42 -3.63 12.31
C GLY A 37 0.85 -3.13 10.92
N SER A 38 1.91 -3.74 10.37
CA SER A 38 2.42 -3.37 9.05
C SER A 38 1.57 -3.93 7.91
N ALA A 39 1.85 -3.49 6.68
CA ALA A 39 1.22 -4.00 5.47
C ALA A 39 1.32 -5.53 5.34
N THR A 40 2.50 -6.11 5.61
CA THR A 40 2.67 -7.57 5.59
C THR A 40 1.82 -8.27 6.64
N GLN A 41 1.70 -7.71 7.85
CA GLN A 41 0.83 -8.26 8.90
C GLN A 41 -0.67 -8.17 8.54
N ALA A 42 -1.05 -7.24 7.67
CA ALA A 42 -2.39 -7.10 7.13
C ALA A 42 -2.67 -8.00 5.89
N GLY A 43 -1.68 -8.76 5.41
CA GLY A 43 -1.81 -9.65 4.24
C GLY A 43 -1.79 -8.93 2.89
N VAL A 44 -1.17 -7.75 2.84
CA VAL A 44 -1.09 -6.93 1.61
C VAL A 44 -0.31 -7.61 0.48
N PRO A 45 0.86 -8.26 0.72
CA PRO A 45 1.59 -8.93 -0.36
C PRO A 45 0.78 -10.04 -1.04
N GLU A 46 0.03 -10.83 -0.27
CA GLU A 46 -0.90 -11.85 -0.78
C GLU A 46 -1.98 -11.22 -1.66
N PHE A 47 -2.58 -10.12 -1.20
CA PHE A 47 -3.55 -9.36 -2.00
C PHE A 47 -2.94 -8.86 -3.31
N ILE A 48 -1.74 -8.28 -3.26
CA ILE A 48 -1.06 -7.77 -4.46
C ILE A 48 -0.79 -8.91 -5.44
N ASP A 49 -0.25 -10.03 -4.97
CA ASP A 49 0.05 -11.19 -5.82
C ASP A 49 -1.21 -11.77 -6.48
N ASP A 50 -2.28 -11.96 -5.71
CA ASP A 50 -3.58 -12.41 -6.22
C ASP A 50 -4.18 -11.40 -7.21
N TRP A 51 -4.08 -10.09 -6.92
CA TRP A 51 -4.60 -9.03 -7.78
C TRP A 51 -3.83 -8.94 -9.11
N LEU A 52 -2.51 -9.10 -9.08
CA LEU A 52 -1.67 -9.14 -10.26
C LEU A 52 -1.94 -10.40 -11.10
N ALA A 53 -2.18 -11.55 -10.46
CA ALA A 53 -2.59 -12.77 -11.15
C ALA A 53 -3.97 -12.61 -11.81
N PHE A 54 -4.89 -11.94 -11.13
CA PHE A 54 -6.26 -11.72 -11.62
C PHE A 54 -6.33 -10.70 -12.76
N GLN A 55 -5.73 -9.52 -12.60
CA GLN A 55 -5.73 -8.46 -13.62
C GLN A 55 -4.81 -8.82 -14.81
N GLY A 56 -3.64 -9.40 -14.52
CA GLY A 56 -2.64 -9.75 -15.51
C GLY A 56 -2.22 -8.59 -16.41
N GLY A 57 -1.73 -8.93 -17.61
CA GLY A 57 -1.47 -7.97 -18.70
C GLY A 57 -0.55 -6.82 -18.31
N ASN A 58 -0.99 -5.59 -18.58
CA ASN A 58 -0.17 -4.38 -18.44
C ASN A 58 0.23 -4.10 -16.99
N LEU A 59 -0.65 -4.33 -16.02
CA LEU A 59 -0.37 -4.04 -14.61
C LEU A 59 0.79 -4.92 -14.09
N LEU A 60 0.75 -6.22 -14.38
CA LEU A 60 1.82 -7.13 -14.00
C LEU A 60 3.14 -6.77 -14.69
N ALA A 61 3.11 -6.43 -15.97
CA ALA A 61 4.30 -6.00 -16.71
C ALA A 61 4.91 -4.71 -16.13
N GLU A 62 4.06 -3.76 -15.72
CA GLU A 62 4.51 -2.49 -15.14
C GLU A 62 5.17 -2.69 -13.77
N ILE A 63 4.52 -3.45 -12.87
CA ILE A 63 5.09 -3.78 -11.56
C ILE A 63 6.44 -4.49 -11.71
N ARG A 64 6.53 -5.49 -12.59
CA ARG A 64 7.79 -6.19 -12.87
C ARG A 64 8.88 -5.28 -13.44
N GLY A 65 8.49 -4.38 -14.34
CA GLY A 65 9.39 -3.38 -14.92
C GLY A 65 10.00 -2.49 -13.84
N GLY A 66 9.18 -2.05 -12.88
CA GLY A 66 9.65 -1.27 -11.74
C GLY A 66 10.55 -2.04 -10.77
N LEU A 67 10.23 -3.30 -10.46
CA LEU A 67 11.09 -4.16 -9.65
C LEU A 67 12.45 -4.39 -10.32
N THR A 68 12.45 -4.66 -11.63
CA THR A 68 13.68 -4.79 -12.42
C THR A 68 14.48 -3.49 -12.43
N TRP A 69 13.81 -2.34 -12.53
CA TRP A 69 14.47 -1.04 -12.48
C TRP A 69 15.18 -0.81 -11.13
N LEU A 70 14.56 -1.20 -10.01
CA LEU A 70 15.19 -1.11 -8.69
C LEU A 70 16.51 -1.89 -8.64
N ASP A 71 16.49 -3.13 -9.12
CA ASP A 71 17.70 -3.97 -9.16
C ASP A 71 18.76 -3.39 -10.09
N ILE A 72 18.39 -2.93 -11.30
CA ILE A 72 19.34 -2.31 -12.23
C ILE A 72 20.00 -1.07 -11.63
N GLU A 73 19.24 -0.19 -11.01
CA GLU A 73 19.78 1.04 -10.42
C GLU A 73 20.65 0.75 -9.19
N CYS A 74 20.25 -0.21 -8.35
CA CYS A 74 21.09 -0.67 -7.26
C CYS A 74 22.37 -1.33 -7.74
N GLN A 75 22.31 -2.13 -8.80
CA GLN A 75 23.49 -2.76 -9.36
C GLN A 75 24.45 -1.73 -9.96
N ARG A 76 23.92 -0.74 -10.68
CA ARG A 76 24.70 0.34 -11.27
C ARG A 76 25.41 1.21 -10.21
N LEU A 77 24.73 1.50 -9.10
CA LEU A 77 25.23 2.43 -8.09
C LEU A 77 26.03 1.74 -6.97
N PHE A 78 25.73 0.47 -6.68
CA PHE A 78 26.19 -0.22 -5.48
C PHE A 78 26.72 -1.63 -5.72
N ALA A 79 26.62 -2.18 -6.94
CA ALA A 79 26.99 -3.55 -7.28
C ALA A 79 26.28 -4.63 -6.42
N HIS A 80 25.04 -4.35 -6.02
CA HIS A 80 24.14 -5.26 -5.32
C HIS A 80 22.74 -5.18 -5.92
N ASP A 81 21.98 -6.28 -5.83
CA ASP A 81 20.54 -6.25 -6.10
C ASP A 81 19.84 -5.42 -5.02
N PHE A 82 18.63 -4.95 -5.30
CA PHE A 82 17.93 -4.03 -4.40
C PHE A 82 17.74 -4.65 -3.01
N MET A 83 17.44 -5.95 -2.92
CA MET A 83 17.26 -6.63 -1.64
C MET A 83 18.56 -6.78 -0.82
N ASP A 84 19.72 -6.81 -1.49
CA ASP A 84 21.04 -6.94 -0.86
C ASP A 84 21.67 -5.59 -0.49
N CYS A 85 21.10 -4.49 -0.96
CA CYS A 85 21.52 -3.14 -0.56
C CYS A 85 21.28 -2.88 0.95
N SER A 86 22.15 -2.06 1.54
CA SER A 86 21.93 -1.50 2.87
C SER A 86 20.67 -0.64 2.92
N GLU A 87 20.12 -0.42 4.12
CA GLU A 87 18.93 0.42 4.30
C GLU A 87 19.12 1.85 3.75
N ALA A 88 20.32 2.42 3.94
CA ALA A 88 20.66 3.73 3.42
C ALA A 88 20.64 3.77 1.88
N GLN A 89 21.16 2.72 1.23
CA GLN A 89 21.15 2.59 -0.23
C GLN A 89 19.72 2.40 -0.77
N LYS A 90 18.92 1.53 -0.14
CA LYS A 90 17.50 1.36 -0.48
C LYS A 90 16.74 2.69 -0.40
N LYS A 91 16.90 3.41 0.72
CA LYS A 91 16.30 4.75 0.91
C LYS A 91 16.76 5.76 -0.13
N GLN A 92 18.03 5.74 -0.52
CA GLN A 92 18.54 6.62 -1.56
C GLN A 92 17.83 6.40 -2.90
N ILE A 93 17.63 5.15 -3.32
CA ILE A 93 16.90 4.83 -4.56
C ILE A 93 15.43 5.21 -4.43
N LEU A 94 14.77 4.80 -3.35
CA LEU A 94 13.33 5.06 -3.16
C LEU A 94 13.01 6.56 -3.08
N ASN A 95 13.87 7.36 -2.44
CA ASN A 95 13.67 8.81 -2.36
C ASN A 95 13.71 9.51 -3.74
N ARG A 96 14.32 8.91 -4.76
CA ARG A 96 14.29 9.46 -6.13
C ARG A 96 12.90 9.40 -6.75
N ILE A 97 12.12 8.37 -6.40
CA ILE A 97 10.86 8.04 -7.07
C ILE A 97 9.61 8.25 -6.21
N ALA A 98 9.78 8.35 -4.88
CA ALA A 98 8.67 8.51 -3.93
C ALA A 98 7.96 9.87 -3.99
N TYR A 99 8.57 10.88 -4.61
CA TYR A 99 8.04 12.24 -4.64
C TYR A 99 7.95 12.76 -6.09
N PRO A 100 6.80 12.59 -6.78
CA PRO A 100 6.66 12.92 -8.20
C PRO A 100 7.08 14.36 -8.56
N GLY A 101 6.79 15.33 -7.68
CA GLY A 101 7.16 16.74 -7.89
C GLY A 101 8.64 17.06 -7.72
N LYS A 102 9.46 16.12 -7.26
CA LYS A 102 10.92 16.27 -7.06
C LYS A 102 11.75 15.29 -7.88
N ALA A 103 11.11 14.31 -8.52
CA ALA A 103 11.77 13.29 -9.30
C ALA A 103 12.38 13.87 -10.58
N ALA A 104 13.50 13.29 -11.02
CA ALA A 104 14.09 13.64 -12.30
C ALA A 104 13.20 13.14 -13.45
N PRO A 105 13.13 13.85 -14.60
CA PRO A 105 12.31 13.42 -15.75
C PRO A 105 12.67 12.03 -16.27
N GLU A 106 13.93 11.62 -16.16
CA GLU A 106 14.41 10.29 -16.53
C GLU A 106 13.85 9.16 -15.65
N ASP A 107 13.43 9.47 -14.41
CA ASP A 107 12.86 8.52 -13.47
C ASP A 107 11.32 8.42 -13.59
N ALA A 108 10.70 9.09 -14.58
CA ALA A 108 9.24 9.19 -14.69
C ALA A 108 8.51 7.83 -14.69
N ASN A 109 9.06 6.82 -15.38
CA ASN A 109 8.47 5.47 -15.40
C ASN A 109 8.59 4.78 -14.04
N ALA A 110 9.70 4.98 -13.32
CA ALA A 110 9.90 4.42 -12.00
C ALA A 110 9.01 5.09 -10.94
N VAL A 111 8.75 6.40 -11.10
CA VAL A 111 7.74 7.14 -10.31
C VAL A 111 6.35 6.57 -10.55
N ALA A 112 5.95 6.32 -11.81
CA ALA A 112 4.65 5.73 -12.13
C ALA A 112 4.47 4.37 -11.47
N PHE A 113 5.48 3.49 -11.59
CA PHE A 113 5.53 2.21 -10.90
C PHE A 113 5.33 2.37 -9.38
N PHE A 114 6.11 3.26 -8.73
CA PHE A 114 6.07 3.40 -7.28
C PHE A 114 4.74 3.95 -6.79
N ASN A 115 4.11 4.85 -7.55
CA ASN A 115 2.77 5.34 -7.25
C ASN A 115 1.74 4.20 -7.34
N HIS A 116 1.74 3.42 -8.43
CA HIS A 116 0.81 2.30 -8.56
C HIS A 116 1.02 1.22 -7.49
N LEU A 117 2.27 0.90 -7.15
CA LEU A 117 2.54 0.00 -6.02
C LEU A 117 2.01 0.59 -4.70
N SER A 118 2.22 1.88 -4.48
CA SER A 118 1.72 2.56 -3.27
C SER A 118 0.19 2.54 -3.20
N ASP A 119 -0.50 2.78 -4.33
CA ASP A 119 -1.96 2.69 -4.40
C ASP A 119 -2.46 1.27 -4.09
N LEU A 120 -1.78 0.24 -4.60
CA LEU A 120 -2.09 -1.16 -4.29
C LEU A 120 -1.87 -1.47 -2.80
N VAL A 121 -0.78 -0.99 -2.20
CA VAL A 121 -0.47 -1.21 -0.78
C VAL A 121 -1.50 -0.52 0.11
N VAL A 122 -1.79 0.76 -0.14
CA VAL A 122 -2.77 1.54 0.61
C VAL A 122 -4.17 0.95 0.45
N GLY A 123 -4.56 0.61 -0.78
CA GLY A 123 -5.84 -0.03 -1.07
C GLY A 123 -6.00 -1.39 -0.40
N GLY A 124 -4.97 -2.22 -0.44
CA GLY A 124 -4.93 -3.52 0.23
C GLY A 124 -5.02 -3.39 1.75
N PHE A 125 -4.24 -2.48 2.34
CA PHE A 125 -4.21 -2.29 3.79
C PHE A 125 -5.55 -1.78 4.33
N PHE A 126 -6.09 -0.69 3.79
CA PHE A 126 -7.34 -0.10 4.30
C PHE A 126 -8.60 -0.86 3.89
N SER A 127 -8.49 -1.88 3.03
CA SER A 127 -9.56 -2.86 2.79
C SER A 127 -9.45 -4.10 3.68
N SER A 128 -8.33 -4.28 4.38
CA SER A 128 -8.15 -5.38 5.34
C SER A 128 -8.91 -5.11 6.66
N GLU A 129 -9.16 -6.17 7.44
CA GLU A 129 -9.73 -6.02 8.78
C GLU A 129 -8.87 -5.10 9.67
N MET A 130 -7.54 -5.19 9.54
CA MET A 130 -6.59 -4.38 10.31
C MET A 130 -6.70 -2.90 9.95
N GLY A 131 -6.67 -2.57 8.66
CA GLY A 131 -6.74 -1.17 8.21
C GLY A 131 -8.11 -0.54 8.45
N VAL A 132 -9.21 -1.29 8.30
CA VAL A 132 -10.55 -0.77 8.63
C VAL A 132 -10.66 -0.41 10.12
N LYS A 133 -10.06 -1.22 11.01
CA LYS A 133 -9.99 -0.92 12.45
C LYS A 133 -9.09 0.26 12.78
N ASP A 134 -8.05 0.49 11.98
CA ASP A 134 -7.18 1.65 12.15
C ASP A 134 -7.95 2.95 11.85
N LEU A 135 -8.86 2.94 10.88
CA LEU A 135 -9.69 4.10 10.58
C LEU A 135 -10.68 4.39 11.73
N PRO A 136 -10.96 5.67 12.05
CA PRO A 136 -12.07 6.04 12.94
C PRO A 136 -13.43 5.87 12.23
N TYR A 137 -13.59 4.81 11.44
CA TYR A 137 -14.76 4.51 10.65
C TYR A 137 -15.84 3.86 11.53
N LEU A 138 -16.97 4.53 11.68
CA LEU A 138 -18.09 4.08 12.52
C LEU A 138 -19.09 3.16 11.78
N GLY A 139 -18.88 2.92 10.48
CA GLY A 139 -19.75 2.08 9.65
C GLY A 139 -19.49 0.58 9.83
N ASN A 140 -20.07 -0.24 8.95
CA ASN A 140 -19.99 -1.72 8.95
C ASN A 140 -20.37 -2.39 10.29
N THR A 141 -21.01 -1.64 11.19
CA THR A 141 -21.59 -2.15 12.42
C THR A 141 -23.08 -2.29 12.23
N MET A 142 -23.60 -3.48 12.48
CA MET A 142 -25.03 -3.72 12.44
C MET A 142 -25.72 -2.88 13.53
N VAL A 143 -26.68 -2.06 13.13
CA VAL A 143 -27.55 -1.31 14.04
C VAL A 143 -28.97 -1.88 13.97
N ALA A 144 -29.63 -2.01 15.12
CA ALA A 144 -31.01 -2.49 15.17
C ALA A 144 -32.01 -1.45 14.67
N ASP A 145 -31.70 -0.17 14.87
CA ASP A 145 -32.47 0.97 14.38
C ASP A 145 -31.51 2.07 13.92
N TRP A 146 -31.83 2.70 12.79
CA TRP A 146 -31.03 3.76 12.22
C TRP A 146 -31.57 5.12 12.68
N GLN A 147 -30.91 5.70 13.69
CA GLN A 147 -31.30 6.99 14.29
C GLN A 147 -30.95 8.20 13.41
N GLY A 148 -30.42 7.99 12.20
CA GLY A 148 -29.99 9.08 11.31
C GLY A 148 -28.72 9.79 11.79
N CYS A 149 -28.50 10.99 11.27
CA CYS A 149 -27.35 11.81 11.66
C CYS A 149 -27.50 12.32 13.11
N PRO A 150 -26.45 12.22 13.94
CA PRO A 150 -26.45 12.78 15.29
C PRO A 150 -26.79 14.28 15.31
N ALA A 151 -27.56 14.72 16.31
CA ALA A 151 -28.04 16.11 16.40
C ALA A 151 -26.90 17.15 16.38
N ASN A 152 -25.79 16.86 17.07
CA ASN A 152 -24.60 17.74 17.09
C ASN A 152 -23.97 17.91 15.69
N VAL A 153 -24.05 16.89 14.82
CA VAL A 153 -23.56 16.96 13.44
C VAL A 153 -24.50 17.82 12.60
N ILE A 154 -25.82 17.65 12.75
CA ILE A 154 -26.83 18.47 12.06
C ILE A 154 -26.69 19.96 12.42
N GLU A 155 -26.57 20.27 13.72
CA GLU A 155 -26.32 21.64 14.19
C GLU A 155 -25.06 22.22 13.56
N LYS A 156 -23.98 21.43 13.47
CA LYS A 156 -22.73 21.88 12.87
C LYS A 156 -22.85 22.17 11.37
N ILE A 157 -23.57 21.32 10.64
CA ILE A 157 -23.86 21.55 9.21
C ILE A 157 -24.63 22.85 9.03
N GLN A 158 -25.68 23.07 9.84
CA GLN A 158 -26.49 24.30 9.78
C GLN A 158 -25.68 25.56 10.11
N GLU A 159 -24.76 25.52 11.08
CA GLU A 159 -23.82 26.61 11.36
C GLU A 159 -22.96 26.94 10.14
N ASN A 160 -22.40 25.91 9.49
CA ASN A 160 -21.53 26.08 8.33
C ASN A 160 -22.28 26.66 7.12
N GLU A 161 -23.51 26.21 6.86
CA GLU A 161 -24.35 26.75 5.79
C GLU A 161 -24.70 28.23 5.99
N LYS A 162 -24.95 28.65 7.25
CA LYS A 162 -25.19 30.08 7.56
C LYS A 162 -23.95 30.93 7.28
N LYS A 163 -22.75 30.44 7.62
CA LYS A 163 -21.48 31.12 7.35
C LYS A 163 -21.18 31.26 5.86
N GLN A 164 -21.60 30.31 5.03
CA GLN A 164 -21.40 30.39 3.57
C GLN A 164 -22.34 31.37 2.86
N LYS A 165 -23.46 31.75 3.51
CA LYS A 165 -24.45 32.69 2.96
C LYS A 165 -24.23 34.14 3.41
N THR A 166 -23.20 34.41 4.20
CA THR A 166 -22.80 35.74 4.70
C THR A 166 -21.52 36.17 4.01
#